data_AF-A0AAD1UJE8-F1
#
_entry.id   AF-A0AAD1UJE8-F1
#
_cell.length_a   1.000
_cell.length_b   1.000
_cell.length_c   1.000
_cell.angle_alpha   90.00
_cell.angle_beta   90.00
_cell.angle_gamma   90.00
#
_symmetry.space_group_name_H-M   'P 1'
#
loop_
_entity.id
_entity.type
_entity.pdbx_description
1 polymer ?
#
loop_
_entity_poly.entity_id
_entity_poly.type
_entity_poly.pdbx_seq_one_letter_code
_entity_poly.pdbx_strand_id
1 'polypeptide(L)'
;MGVIQVDPKEMLVEGIRKELVNNVSRFLHSVFIFSTKGDNNELQNKLSKLTAKFKDLKKSFEYIQDFLNIHAEQIWREEVSRIFRYSLDKEGMNVITKKMEVNSLDMGILIPRYPTPENDKSPSFLGRMMNQLASILSPDKVLYLDQVSNFYSTETGRQVFGLRNVVALEKDLGIIYIQSLDQMLSYRIVNDVKVFIREYGRMIGGGRIKKQDSVKSGTRVENLKHTLKTFERGIPDF
;
A
#
# COMPACT_ATOMS: atom_id res chain seq x y z
N MET A 1 -45.53 -7.30 23.13
CA MET A 1 -44.56 -7.89 22.19
C MET A 1 -44.18 -6.81 21.21
N GLY A 2 -42.93 -6.35 21.27
CA GLY A 2 -42.46 -5.08 20.70
C GLY A 2 -42.61 -4.99 19.19
N VAL A 3 -43.16 -3.87 18.73
CA VAL A 3 -43.23 -3.51 17.31
C VAL A 3 -41.85 -2.98 16.92
N ILE A 4 -41.02 -3.82 16.30
CA ILE A 4 -39.80 -3.34 15.64
C ILE A 4 -40.26 -2.64 14.37
N GLN A 5 -40.17 -1.31 14.37
CA GLN A 5 -40.44 -0.50 13.19
C GLN A 5 -39.18 -0.57 12.30
N VAL A 6 -39.21 -1.42 11.28
CA VAL A 6 -38.11 -1.55 10.31
C VAL A 6 -38.35 -0.53 9.20
N ASP A 7 -37.40 0.39 8.98
CA ASP A 7 -37.41 1.27 7.81
C ASP A 7 -36.78 0.52 6.61
N PRO A 8 -37.55 0.19 5.56
CA PRO A 8 -37.03 -0.50 4.38
C PRO A 8 -35.92 0.28 3.66
N LYS A 9 -35.93 1.62 3.75
CA LYS A 9 -34.93 2.48 3.11
C LYS A 9 -33.58 2.33 3.82
N GLU A 10 -33.57 2.33 5.14
CA GLU A 10 -32.35 2.14 5.92
C GLU A 10 -31.76 0.74 5.72
N MET A 11 -32.61 -0.28 5.72
CA MET A 11 -32.18 -1.67 5.49
C MET A 11 -31.56 -1.84 4.09
N LEU A 12 -32.12 -1.17 3.08
CA LEU A 12 -31.56 -1.16 1.73
C LEU A 12 -30.20 -0.46 1.68
N VAL A 13 -30.06 0.70 2.33
CA VAL A 13 -28.79 1.45 2.41
C VAL A 13 -27.71 0.61 3.09
N GLU A 14 -28.04 -0.08 4.18
CA GLU A 14 -27.13 -0.99 4.87
C GLU A 14 -26.69 -2.15 3.97
N GLY A 15 -27.63 -2.74 3.21
CA GLY A 15 -27.34 -3.76 2.20
C GLY A 15 -26.38 -3.26 1.12
N ILE A 16 -26.61 -2.06 0.58
CA ILE A 16 -25.73 -1.42 -0.42
C ILE A 16 -24.32 -1.20 0.15
N ARG A 17 -24.21 -0.67 1.38
CA ARG A 17 -22.91 -0.48 2.05
C ARG A 17 -22.16 -1.80 2.20
N LYS A 18 -22.84 -2.85 2.66
CA LYS A 18 -22.24 -4.18 2.86
C LYS A 18 -21.74 -4.78 1.55
N GLU A 19 -22.54 -4.71 0.49
CA GLU A 19 -22.12 -5.19 -0.84
C GLU A 19 -20.96 -4.37 -1.41
N LEU A 20 -20.97 -3.05 -1.24
CA LEU A 20 -19.86 -2.18 -1.65
C LEU A 20 -18.56 -2.59 -0.95
N VAL A 21 -18.58 -2.73 0.38
CA VAL A 21 -17.40 -3.14 1.16
C VAL A 21 -16.88 -4.49 0.70
N ASN A 22 -17.77 -5.48 0.53
CA ASN A 22 -17.40 -6.80 0.06
C ASN A 22 -16.79 -6.77 -1.34
N ASN A 23 -17.42 -6.09 -2.29
CA ASN A 23 -16.99 -6.07 -3.68
C ASN A 23 -15.64 -5.35 -3.84
N VAL A 24 -15.51 -4.15 -3.26
CA VAL A 24 -14.27 -3.37 -3.31
C VAL A 24 -13.14 -4.08 -2.60
N SER A 25 -13.38 -4.64 -1.40
CA SER A 25 -12.34 -5.37 -0.66
C SER A 25 -11.87 -6.62 -1.39
N ARG A 26 -12.79 -7.39 -1.99
CA ARG A 26 -12.46 -8.59 -2.79
C ARG A 26 -11.62 -8.20 -4.00
N PHE A 27 -12.04 -7.16 -4.70
CA PHE A 27 -11.37 -6.69 -5.90
C PHE A 27 -9.98 -6.13 -5.61
N LEU A 28 -9.82 -5.29 -4.59
CA LEU A 28 -8.52 -4.78 -4.16
C LEU A 28 -7.58 -5.93 -3.73
N HIS A 29 -8.12 -6.91 -3.01
CA HIS A 29 -7.34 -8.08 -2.64
C HIS A 29 -6.81 -8.83 -3.88
N SER A 30 -7.67 -9.12 -4.86
CA SER A 30 -7.34 -9.93 -6.04
C SER A 30 -6.45 -9.20 -7.05
N VAL A 31 -6.69 -7.90 -7.29
CA VAL A 31 -5.91 -7.11 -8.25
C VAL A 31 -4.44 -7.02 -7.82
N PHE A 32 -4.18 -6.83 -6.52
CA PHE A 32 -2.83 -6.64 -5.99
C PHE A 32 -2.13 -7.94 -5.57
N ILE A 33 -2.40 -9.07 -6.25
CA ILE A 33 -1.64 -10.31 -6.10
C ILE A 33 -0.62 -10.40 -7.24
N PHE A 34 0.64 -10.02 -6.98
CA PHE A 34 1.69 -9.95 -8.01
C PHE A 34 2.30 -11.31 -8.35
N SER A 35 2.49 -11.56 -9.64
CA SER A 35 3.14 -12.75 -10.17
C SER A 35 4.66 -12.59 -10.16
N THR A 36 5.17 -11.40 -10.51
CA THR A 36 6.61 -11.12 -10.55
C THR A 36 6.94 -9.83 -9.80
N LYS A 37 7.95 -9.90 -8.93
CA LYS A 37 8.42 -8.73 -8.17
C LYS A 37 9.20 -7.79 -9.07
N GLY A 38 8.86 -6.52 -9.04
CA GLY A 38 9.58 -5.47 -9.77
C GLY A 38 9.19 -5.33 -11.24
N ASP A 39 8.17 -6.05 -11.73
CA ASP A 39 7.62 -5.81 -13.07
C ASP A 39 6.73 -4.57 -13.08
N ASN A 40 7.21 -3.52 -13.77
CA ASN A 40 6.47 -2.27 -13.95
C ASN A 40 5.26 -2.46 -14.88
N ASN A 41 5.36 -3.28 -15.91
CA ASN A 41 4.24 -3.51 -16.84
C ASN A 41 3.08 -4.19 -16.12
N GLU A 42 3.36 -5.18 -15.28
CA GLU A 42 2.36 -5.82 -14.43
C GLU A 42 1.67 -4.81 -13.50
N LEU A 43 2.44 -3.91 -12.88
CA LEU A 43 1.90 -2.85 -12.02
C LEU A 43 0.98 -1.91 -12.81
N GLN A 44 1.43 -1.37 -13.94
CA GLN A 44 0.63 -0.45 -14.76
C GLN A 44 -0.67 -1.09 -15.25
N ASN A 45 -0.59 -2.36 -15.68
CA ASN A 45 -1.77 -3.12 -16.12
C ASN A 45 -2.78 -3.31 -14.98
N LYS A 46 -2.31 -3.57 -13.76
CA LYS A 46 -3.16 -3.73 -12.58
C LYS A 46 -3.78 -2.42 -12.11
N LEU A 47 -3.01 -1.33 -12.12
CA LEU A 47 -3.54 0.01 -11.83
C LEU A 47 -4.60 0.42 -12.85
N SER A 48 -4.38 0.14 -14.13
CA SER A 48 -5.37 0.40 -15.18
C SER A 48 -6.67 -0.40 -14.98
N LYS A 49 -6.56 -1.69 -14.61
CA LYS A 49 -7.72 -2.51 -14.25
C LYS A 49 -8.46 -1.97 -13.02
N LEU A 50 -7.72 -1.48 -12.02
CA LEU A 50 -8.28 -0.88 -10.82
C LEU A 50 -9.07 0.39 -11.14
N THR A 51 -8.46 1.31 -11.90
CA THR A 51 -9.09 2.53 -12.40
C THR A 51 -10.38 2.23 -13.15
N ALA A 52 -10.34 1.30 -14.11
CA ALA A 52 -11.51 0.95 -14.91
C ALA A 52 -12.67 0.46 -14.03
N LYS A 53 -12.38 -0.46 -13.10
CA LYS A 53 -13.40 -0.98 -12.19
C LYS A 53 -13.97 0.08 -11.25
N PHE A 54 -13.13 0.98 -10.73
CA PHE A 54 -13.59 2.09 -9.87
C PHE A 54 -14.48 3.06 -10.64
N LYS A 55 -14.14 3.36 -11.89
CA LYS A 55 -14.97 4.19 -12.78
C LYS A 55 -16.33 3.54 -13.03
N ASP A 56 -16.35 2.24 -13.32
CA ASP A 56 -17.60 1.51 -13.54
C ASP A 56 -18.48 1.47 -12.28
N LEU A 57 -17.88 1.22 -11.11
CA LEU A 57 -18.59 1.22 -9.83
C LEU A 57 -19.15 2.61 -9.49
N LYS A 58 -18.37 3.67 -9.67
CA LYS A 58 -18.84 5.05 -9.47
C LYS A 58 -20.05 5.37 -10.35
N LYS A 59 -20.00 4.97 -11.63
CA LYS A 59 -21.13 5.11 -12.56
C LYS A 59 -22.36 4.32 -12.10
N SER A 60 -22.18 3.10 -11.58
CA SER A 60 -23.29 2.36 -10.96
C SER A 60 -23.88 3.08 -9.76
N PHE A 61 -23.06 3.74 -8.94
CA PHE A 61 -23.51 4.52 -7.79
C PHE A 61 -24.25 5.80 -8.18
N GLU A 62 -23.87 6.44 -9.28
CA GLU A 62 -24.63 7.56 -9.87
C GLU A 62 -26.05 7.12 -10.25
N TYR A 63 -26.19 5.97 -10.93
CA TYR A 63 -27.52 5.42 -11.22
C TYR A 63 -28.32 5.13 -9.94
N ILE A 64 -27.71 4.47 -8.95
CA ILE A 64 -28.37 4.15 -7.68
C ILE A 64 -28.84 5.43 -6.97
N GLN A 65 -28.03 6.49 -6.99
CA GLN A 65 -28.38 7.80 -6.42
C GLN A 65 -29.65 8.36 -7.05
N ASP A 66 -29.73 8.35 -8.38
CA ASP A 66 -30.88 8.88 -9.13
C ASP A 66 -32.17 8.07 -8.86
N PHE A 67 -32.06 6.75 -8.69
CA PHE A 67 -33.22 5.88 -8.44
C PHE A 67 -33.72 5.90 -7.00
N LEU A 68 -32.82 5.93 -6.00
CA LEU A 68 -33.19 5.76 -4.60
C LEU A 68 -33.25 7.07 -3.81
N ASN A 69 -32.82 8.19 -4.42
CA ASN A 69 -32.68 9.49 -3.77
C ASN A 69 -31.90 9.36 -2.43
N ILE A 70 -30.69 8.82 -2.55
CA ILE A 70 -29.73 8.61 -1.45
C ILE A 70 -28.41 9.32 -1.75
N HIS A 71 -27.63 9.64 -0.72
CA HIS A 71 -26.29 10.22 -0.90
C HIS A 71 -25.25 9.14 -1.24
N ALA A 72 -25.34 8.58 -2.45
CA ALA A 72 -24.49 7.46 -2.86
C ALA A 72 -23.00 7.84 -2.90
N GLU A 73 -22.67 9.08 -3.28
CA GLU A 73 -21.28 9.57 -3.28
C GLU A 73 -20.70 9.62 -1.85
N GLN A 74 -21.49 10.02 -0.87
CA GLN A 74 -21.07 10.02 0.53
C GLN A 74 -20.81 8.60 1.02
N ILE A 75 -21.74 7.68 0.74
CA ILE A 75 -21.57 6.25 1.07
C ILE A 75 -20.29 5.69 0.43
N TRP A 76 -20.04 6.01 -0.84
CA TRP A 76 -18.82 5.61 -1.54
C TRP A 76 -17.56 6.11 -0.82
N ARG A 77 -17.48 7.41 -0.52
CA ARG A 77 -16.31 7.99 0.15
C ARG A 77 -16.09 7.40 1.53
N GLU A 78 -17.15 7.24 2.33
CA GLU A 78 -17.08 6.68 3.68
C GLU A 78 -16.55 5.23 3.65
N GLU A 79 -17.19 4.35 2.88
CA GLU A 79 -16.83 2.93 2.89
C GLU A 79 -15.48 2.67 2.22
N VAL A 80 -15.14 3.36 1.13
CA VAL A 80 -13.82 3.23 0.52
C VAL A 80 -12.74 3.74 1.47
N SER A 81 -12.94 4.88 2.14
CA SER A 81 -12.03 5.38 3.17
C SER A 81 -11.78 4.36 4.27
N ARG A 82 -12.85 3.74 4.73
CA ARG A 82 -12.83 2.73 5.78
C ARG A 82 -12.01 1.49 5.37
N ILE A 83 -12.15 1.02 4.14
CA ILE A 83 -11.36 -0.10 3.60
C ILE A 83 -9.87 0.24 3.56
N PHE A 84 -9.52 1.44 3.10
CA PHE A 84 -8.13 1.90 3.04
C PHE A 84 -7.50 2.05 4.42
N ARG A 85 -8.20 2.70 5.36
CA ARG A 85 -7.75 2.84 6.75
C ARG A 85 -7.53 1.48 7.42
N TYR A 86 -8.49 0.56 7.27
CA TYR A 86 -8.35 -0.79 7.80
C TYR A 86 -7.12 -1.52 7.23
N SER A 87 -6.88 -1.39 5.92
CA SER A 87 -5.71 -1.96 5.25
C SER A 87 -4.40 -1.39 5.80
N LEU A 88 -4.37 -0.07 6.01
CA LEU A 88 -3.23 0.64 6.57
C LEU A 88 -2.96 0.23 8.02
N ASP A 89 -3.99 0.21 8.88
CA ASP A 89 -3.86 -0.18 10.28
C ASP A 89 -3.36 -1.62 10.42
N LYS A 90 -3.86 -2.53 9.57
CA LYS A 90 -3.41 -3.92 9.52
C LYS A 90 -1.91 -4.02 9.19
N GLU A 91 -1.41 -3.22 8.25
CA GLU A 91 0.01 -3.21 7.90
C GLU A 91 0.86 -2.48 8.95
N GLY A 92 0.38 -1.34 9.48
CA GLY A 92 1.05 -0.58 10.53
C GLY A 92 1.23 -1.40 11.80
N MET A 93 0.21 -2.17 12.20
CA MET A 93 0.29 -3.13 13.31
C MET A 93 1.32 -4.24 13.07
N ASN A 94 1.41 -4.75 11.84
CA ASN A 94 2.42 -5.74 11.45
C ASN A 94 3.85 -5.16 11.57
N VAL A 95 4.02 -3.88 11.24
CA VAL A 95 5.31 -3.18 11.31
C VAL A 95 5.69 -2.77 12.75
N ILE A 96 4.73 -2.29 13.54
CA ILE A 96 5.00 -1.61 14.83
C ILE A 96 4.86 -2.56 16.02
N THR A 97 3.83 -3.41 16.07
CA THR A 97 3.34 -3.95 17.36
C THR A 97 3.30 -5.48 17.44
N LYS A 98 3.39 -6.21 16.32
CA LYS A 98 3.31 -7.69 16.27
C LYS A 98 2.07 -8.32 16.93
N LYS A 99 1.02 -7.54 17.22
CA LYS A 99 -0.27 -8.03 17.76
C LYS A 99 -1.37 -7.80 16.70
N MET A 100 -2.14 -8.86 16.39
CA MET A 100 -3.06 -8.94 15.25
C MET A 100 -4.55 -8.78 15.64
N GLU A 101 -4.93 -7.72 16.36
CA GLU A 101 -6.35 -7.48 16.64
C GLU A 101 -6.76 -6.05 16.29
N VAL A 102 -6.93 -5.80 14.98
CA VAL A 102 -7.67 -4.63 14.50
C VAL A 102 -9.13 -5.04 14.37
N ASN A 103 -9.92 -4.73 15.40
CA ASN A 103 -11.37 -4.84 15.36
C ASN A 103 -11.95 -3.52 14.83
N SER A 104 -12.24 -3.46 13.54
CA SER A 104 -12.91 -2.32 12.90
C SER A 104 -14.43 -2.38 13.09
N LEU A 105 -14.88 -2.31 14.34
CA LEU A 105 -16.28 -2.36 14.76
C LEU A 105 -16.97 -0.99 14.77
N ASP A 106 -16.59 -0.06 13.88
CA ASP A 106 -17.14 1.30 13.91
C ASP A 106 -18.58 1.43 13.34
N MET A 107 -19.04 0.48 12.52
CA MET A 107 -20.34 0.60 11.80
C MET A 107 -21.13 -0.71 11.70
N GLY A 108 -20.79 -1.75 12.48
CA GLY A 108 -21.42 -3.07 12.40
C GLY A 108 -21.12 -3.90 11.13
N ILE A 109 -20.84 -3.27 9.99
CA ILE A 109 -20.49 -3.94 8.72
C ILE A 109 -19.02 -4.36 8.76
N LEU A 110 -18.72 -5.65 8.95
CA LEU A 110 -17.33 -6.12 8.99
C LEU A 110 -16.64 -6.05 7.63
N ILE A 111 -15.42 -5.51 7.60
CA ILE A 111 -14.56 -5.59 6.41
C ILE A 111 -14.04 -7.03 6.28
N PRO A 112 -14.21 -7.68 5.12
CA PRO A 112 -13.75 -9.06 4.93
C PRO A 112 -12.25 -9.21 5.13
N ARG A 113 -11.88 -10.29 5.82
CA ARG A 113 -10.49 -10.70 5.98
C ARG A 113 -10.15 -11.71 4.90
N TYR A 114 -9.05 -11.46 4.18
CA TYR A 114 -8.49 -12.39 3.21
C TYR A 114 -7.20 -12.99 3.74
N PRO A 115 -6.91 -14.26 3.40
CA PRO A 115 -5.63 -14.88 3.71
C PRO A 115 -4.49 -14.13 3.01
N THR A 116 -3.31 -14.16 3.61
CA THR A 116 -2.11 -13.65 2.95
C THR A 116 -1.74 -14.61 1.80
N PRO A 117 -1.52 -14.12 0.56
CA PRO A 117 -1.08 -14.97 -0.54
C PRO A 117 0.26 -15.64 -0.23
N GLU A 118 0.47 -16.89 -0.65
CA GLU A 118 1.70 -17.65 -0.37
C GLU A 118 2.99 -16.96 -0.87
N ASN A 119 2.88 -16.18 -1.95
CA ASN A 119 4.01 -15.49 -2.58
C ASN A 119 4.39 -14.16 -1.91
N ASP A 120 3.63 -13.66 -0.95
CA ASP A 120 3.87 -12.35 -0.33
C ASP A 120 3.83 -12.41 1.20
N LYS A 121 4.59 -11.52 1.85
CA LYS A 121 4.64 -11.38 3.30
C LYS A 121 3.64 -10.34 3.80
N SER A 122 3.19 -9.43 2.93
CA SER A 122 2.29 -8.35 3.34
C SER A 122 0.83 -8.83 3.40
N PRO A 123 0.18 -8.74 4.58
CA PRO A 123 -1.20 -9.20 4.78
C PRO A 123 -2.27 -8.27 4.19
N SER A 124 -1.89 -7.05 3.78
CA SER A 124 -2.77 -6.04 3.19
C SER A 124 -2.47 -5.83 1.71
N PHE A 125 -3.48 -5.44 0.90
CA PHE A 125 -3.26 -5.13 -0.52
C PHE A 125 -2.34 -3.91 -0.69
N LEU A 126 -2.40 -2.96 0.25
CA LEU A 126 -1.61 -1.73 0.23
C LEU A 126 -0.13 -2.03 0.50
N GLY A 127 0.15 -2.95 1.43
CA GLY A 127 1.51 -3.46 1.66
C GLY A 127 2.10 -4.16 0.45
N ARG A 128 1.30 -5.01 -0.23
CA ARG A 128 1.73 -5.69 -1.47
C ARG A 128 2.04 -4.70 -2.59
N MET A 129 1.18 -3.70 -2.77
CA MET A 129 1.40 -2.63 -3.72
C MET A 129 2.69 -1.84 -3.41
N MET A 130 2.91 -1.50 -2.13
CA MET A 130 4.11 -0.79 -1.71
C MET A 130 5.38 -1.65 -1.84
N ASN A 131 5.30 -2.97 -1.66
CA ASN A 131 6.40 -3.89 -1.95
C ASN A 131 6.77 -3.86 -3.44
N GLN A 132 5.76 -3.88 -4.31
CA GLN A 132 5.99 -3.81 -5.75
C GLN A 132 6.61 -2.47 -6.15
N LEU A 133 6.08 -1.35 -5.65
CA LEU A 133 6.65 -0.03 -5.90
C LEU A 133 8.10 0.07 -5.43
N ALA A 134 8.41 -0.37 -4.21
CA ALA A 134 9.77 -0.36 -3.69
C ALA A 134 10.72 -1.26 -4.51
N SER A 135 10.23 -2.38 -5.05
CA SER A 135 11.03 -3.25 -5.91
C SER A 135 11.30 -2.61 -7.28
N ILE A 136 10.34 -1.87 -7.82
CA ILE A 136 10.48 -1.13 -9.08
C ILE A 136 11.46 0.04 -8.87
N LEU A 137 11.29 0.80 -7.79
CA LEU A 137 12.10 1.95 -7.41
C LEU A 137 13.36 1.57 -6.62
N SER A 138 13.92 0.40 -6.91
CA SER A 138 15.16 -0.02 -6.25
C SER A 138 16.30 0.95 -6.61
N PRO A 139 17.09 1.43 -5.62
CA PRO A 139 18.18 2.39 -5.87
C PRO A 139 19.20 1.91 -6.90
N ASP A 140 19.37 0.60 -7.03
CA ASP A 140 20.32 -0.01 -7.98
C ASP A 140 19.87 0.09 -9.44
N LYS A 141 18.57 0.26 -9.70
CA LYS A 141 17.97 0.19 -11.05
C LYS A 141 17.37 1.50 -11.54
N VAL A 142 17.22 2.48 -10.65
CA VAL A 142 16.45 3.68 -10.92
C VAL A 142 17.18 4.93 -10.44
N LEU A 143 17.22 5.94 -11.30
CA LEU A 143 17.71 7.28 -11.02
C LEU A 143 16.54 8.25 -10.86
N TYR A 144 16.55 9.06 -9.80
CA TYR A 144 15.62 10.18 -9.64
C TYR A 144 16.23 11.44 -10.24
N LEU A 145 15.49 12.11 -11.14
CA LEU A 145 15.86 13.41 -11.70
C LEU A 145 14.94 14.49 -11.15
N ASP A 146 15.51 15.38 -10.33
CA ASP A 146 14.76 16.38 -9.59
C ASP A 146 14.09 17.43 -10.50
N GLN A 147 14.80 17.89 -11.53
CA GLN A 147 14.32 18.90 -12.49
C GLN A 147 12.98 18.55 -13.17
N VAL A 148 12.70 17.25 -13.30
CA VAL A 148 11.49 16.72 -13.93
C VAL A 148 10.60 15.94 -12.95
N SER A 149 11.03 15.81 -11.69
CA SER A 149 10.36 15.05 -10.62
C SER A 149 9.93 13.64 -11.06
N ASN A 150 10.82 12.95 -11.79
CA ASN A 150 10.55 11.64 -12.37
C ASN A 150 11.67 10.64 -12.09
N PHE A 151 11.30 9.37 -12.04
CA PHE A 151 12.18 8.23 -11.90
C PHE A 151 12.45 7.60 -13.27
N TYR A 152 13.72 7.36 -13.57
CA TYR A 152 14.19 6.77 -14.83
C TYR A 152 14.94 5.47 -14.58
N SER A 153 14.75 4.49 -15.44
CA SER A 153 15.49 3.23 -15.41
C SER A 153 16.93 3.48 -15.88
N THR A 154 17.92 3.03 -15.11
CA THR A 154 19.33 3.14 -15.47
C THR A 154 19.70 2.26 -16.67
N GLU A 155 18.99 1.14 -16.87
CA GLU A 155 19.22 0.21 -17.97
C GLU A 155 18.62 0.71 -19.30
N THR A 156 17.41 1.26 -19.27
CA THR A 156 16.64 1.57 -20.49
C THR A 156 16.54 3.07 -20.77
N GLY A 157 16.88 3.93 -19.81
CA GLY A 157 16.68 5.38 -19.88
C GLY A 157 15.21 5.82 -19.91
N ARG A 158 14.26 4.88 -19.77
CA ARG A 158 12.82 5.18 -19.83
C ARG A 158 12.28 5.62 -18.48
N GLN A 159 11.27 6.48 -18.51
CA GLN A 159 10.54 6.86 -17.31
C GLN A 159 9.81 5.65 -16.73
N VAL A 160 10.06 5.38 -15.45
CA VAL A 160 9.47 4.27 -14.69
C VAL A 160 8.29 4.74 -13.87
N PHE A 161 8.45 5.84 -13.16
CA PHE A 161 7.44 6.44 -12.30
C PHE A 161 7.60 7.96 -12.26
N GLY A 162 6.56 8.72 -11.97
CA GLY A 162 6.64 10.17 -11.95
C GLY A 162 5.32 10.85 -11.64
N LEU A 163 5.33 12.18 -11.68
CA LEU A 163 4.19 12.99 -11.24
C LEU A 163 2.91 12.70 -12.03
N ARG A 164 3.02 12.45 -13.35
CA ARG A 164 1.87 12.10 -14.20
C ARG A 164 1.15 10.83 -13.73
N ASN A 165 1.90 9.84 -13.24
CA ASN A 165 1.32 8.61 -12.73
C ASN A 165 0.58 8.86 -11.41
N VAL A 166 1.14 9.72 -10.55
CA VAL A 166 0.49 10.11 -9.28
C VAL A 166 -0.81 10.87 -9.55
N VAL A 167 -0.80 11.85 -10.46
CA VAL A 167 -2.00 12.62 -10.82
C VAL A 167 -3.07 11.72 -11.47
N ALA A 168 -2.68 10.77 -12.31
CA ALA A 168 -3.61 9.80 -12.87
C ALA A 168 -4.27 8.94 -11.77
N LEU A 169 -3.47 8.46 -10.81
CA LEU A 169 -3.96 7.69 -9.68
C LEU A 169 -4.87 8.51 -8.75
N GLU A 170 -4.54 9.78 -8.51
CA GLU A 170 -5.38 10.71 -7.74
C GLU A 170 -6.77 10.85 -8.37
N LYS A 171 -6.81 11.10 -9.68
CA LYS A 171 -8.06 11.34 -10.42
C LYS A 171 -9.00 10.14 -10.32
N ASP A 172 -8.46 8.93 -10.42
CA ASP A 172 -9.25 7.72 -10.52
C ASP A 172 -9.62 7.14 -9.14
N LEU A 173 -8.67 7.11 -8.21
CA LEU A 173 -8.78 6.47 -6.90
C LEU A 173 -9.10 7.45 -5.76
N GLY A 174 -8.92 8.75 -6.00
CA GLY A 174 -9.17 9.82 -5.04
C GLY A 174 -7.98 10.06 -4.10
N ILE A 175 -8.07 11.18 -3.36
CA ILE A 175 -7.02 11.65 -2.45
C ILE A 175 -6.68 10.65 -1.33
N ILE A 176 -7.66 9.85 -0.91
CA ILE A 176 -7.53 8.87 0.17
C ILE A 176 -6.48 7.81 -0.15
N TYR A 177 -6.39 7.43 -1.42
CA TYR A 177 -5.39 6.48 -1.90
C TYR A 177 -3.97 7.02 -1.71
N ILE A 178 -3.73 8.27 -2.14
CA ILE A 178 -2.43 8.93 -2.02
C ILE A 178 -2.06 9.11 -0.55
N GLN A 179 -3.00 9.57 0.27
CA GLN A 179 -2.79 9.71 1.71
C GLN A 179 -2.40 8.37 2.36
N SER A 180 -3.06 7.29 1.97
CA SER A 180 -2.77 5.95 2.51
C SER A 180 -1.38 5.45 2.09
N LEU A 181 -0.94 5.76 0.87
CA LEU A 181 0.41 5.45 0.40
C LEU A 181 1.47 6.26 1.14
N ASP A 182 1.25 7.55 1.36
CA ASP A 182 2.17 8.43 2.09
C ASP A 182 2.36 7.97 3.55
N GLN A 183 1.27 7.64 4.24
CA GLN A 183 1.33 7.08 5.59
C GLN A 183 2.06 5.72 5.60
N MET A 184 1.85 4.89 4.59
CA MET A 184 2.55 3.61 4.45
C MET A 184 4.06 3.79 4.23
N LEU A 185 4.47 4.78 3.41
CA LEU A 185 5.88 5.14 3.23
C LEU A 185 6.50 5.59 4.56
N SER A 186 5.79 6.44 5.31
CA SER A 186 6.21 6.91 6.62
C SER A 186 6.44 5.72 7.58
N TYR A 187 5.54 4.75 7.63
CA TYR A 187 5.71 3.53 8.44
C TYR A 187 6.95 2.71 8.03
N ARG A 188 7.24 2.62 6.73
CA ARG A 188 8.44 1.94 6.24
C ARG A 188 9.71 2.66 6.64
N ILE A 189 9.77 3.99 6.45
CA ILE A 189 10.94 4.80 6.83
C ILE A 189 11.21 4.63 8.33
N VAL A 190 10.18 4.74 9.17
CA VAL A 190 10.32 4.55 10.63
C VAL A 190 10.85 3.14 10.95
N ASN A 191 10.35 2.11 10.27
CA ASN A 191 10.84 0.74 10.45
C ASN A 191 12.30 0.60 10.02
N ASP A 192 12.68 1.14 8.87
CA ASP A 192 14.03 1.05 8.34
C ASP A 192 15.03 1.80 9.22
N VAL A 193 14.66 2.97 9.74
CA VAL A 193 15.45 3.71 10.74
C VAL A 193 15.60 2.89 12.03
N LYS A 194 14.52 2.27 12.54
CA LYS A 194 14.60 1.40 13.73
C LYS A 194 15.52 0.20 13.52
N VAL A 195 15.46 -0.42 12.35
CA VAL A 195 16.35 -1.53 11.97
C VAL A 195 17.79 -1.03 11.88
N PHE A 196 18.02 0.11 11.22
CA PHE A 196 19.33 0.72 11.11
C PHE A 196 19.95 1.02 12.48
N ILE A 197 19.23 1.69 13.38
CA ILE A 197 19.70 1.99 14.75
C ILE A 197 20.05 0.70 15.50
N ARG A 198 19.23 -0.36 15.37
CA ARG A 198 19.49 -1.65 16.02
C ARG A 198 20.77 -2.31 15.51
N GLU A 199 20.97 -2.32 14.20
CA GLU A 199 22.17 -2.91 13.58
C GLU A 199 23.43 -2.07 13.87
N TYR A 200 23.32 -0.75 13.82
CA TYR A 200 24.40 0.17 14.18
C TYR A 200 24.79 0.06 15.66
N GLY A 201 23.80 -0.01 16.56
CA GLY A 201 24.03 -0.25 17.98
C GLY A 201 24.70 -1.59 18.26
N ARG A 202 24.41 -2.64 17.48
CA ARG A 202 25.11 -3.93 17.56
C ARG A 202 26.58 -3.82 17.12
N MET A 203 26.87 -3.01 16.10
CA MET A 203 28.23 -2.81 15.60
C MET A 203 29.11 -2.03 16.58
N ILE A 204 28.57 -1.01 17.27
CA ILE A 204 29.34 -0.18 18.21
C ILE A 204 29.35 -0.77 19.63
N GLY A 205 28.23 -1.35 20.09
CA GLY A 205 28.04 -1.76 21.48
C GLY A 205 28.61 -3.13 21.87
N GLY A 206 29.43 -3.78 21.03
CA GLY A 206 30.08 -5.05 21.36
C GLY A 206 29.12 -6.23 21.67
N GLY A 207 27.87 -6.17 21.18
CA GLY A 207 26.87 -7.20 21.44
C GLY A 207 27.26 -8.51 20.74
N ARG A 208 27.55 -9.57 21.52
CA ARG A 208 27.91 -10.92 21.05
C ARG A 208 27.03 -11.37 19.88
N ILE A 209 27.56 -11.32 18.65
CA ILE A 209 26.95 -11.93 17.47
C ILE A 209 26.91 -13.44 17.73
N LYS A 210 25.71 -14.00 17.95
CA LYS A 210 25.56 -15.46 18.02
C LYS A 210 25.93 -16.02 16.64
N LYS A 211 26.86 -16.98 16.61
CA LYS A 211 27.49 -17.59 15.41
C LYS A 211 26.53 -18.11 14.31
N GLN A 212 25.23 -18.16 14.56
CA GLN A 212 24.22 -18.57 13.56
C GLN A 212 23.73 -17.40 12.68
N ASP A 213 23.87 -16.15 13.15
CA ASP A 213 23.45 -14.95 12.40
C ASP A 213 24.57 -14.36 11.52
N SER A 214 25.82 -14.81 11.67
CA SER A 214 26.98 -14.22 10.98
C SER A 214 26.99 -14.43 9.46
N VAL A 215 26.37 -15.50 8.95
CA VAL A 215 26.40 -15.82 7.52
C VAL A 215 25.46 -14.94 6.70
N LYS A 216 24.26 -14.63 7.22
CA LYS A 216 23.29 -13.75 6.51
C LYS A 216 23.57 -12.26 6.73
N SER A 217 24.10 -11.91 7.89
CA SER A 217 24.51 -10.53 8.19
C SER A 217 25.79 -10.16 7.47
N GLY A 218 26.73 -11.09 7.28
CA GLY A 218 27.99 -10.86 6.57
C GLY A 218 27.78 -10.32 5.15
N THR A 219 26.94 -10.99 4.34
CA THR A 219 26.67 -10.57 2.96
C THR A 219 25.98 -9.21 2.87
N ARG A 220 25.07 -8.91 3.82
CA ARG A 220 24.34 -7.63 3.84
C ARG A 220 25.20 -6.48 4.37
N VAL A 221 26.12 -6.76 5.28
CA VAL A 221 27.09 -5.81 5.84
C VAL A 221 28.21 -5.50 4.84
N GLU A 222 28.66 -6.48 4.05
CA GLU A 222 29.60 -6.24 2.95
C GLU A 222 28.99 -5.34 1.87
N ASN A 223 27.73 -5.60 1.51
CA ASN A 223 27.01 -4.73 0.58
C ASN A 223 26.88 -3.30 1.11
N LEU A 224 26.53 -3.11 2.39
CA LEU A 224 26.46 -1.78 3.03
C LEU A 224 27.81 -1.06 3.06
N LYS A 225 28.90 -1.77 3.36
CA LYS A 225 30.26 -1.20 3.30
C LYS A 225 30.67 -0.82 1.89
N HIS A 226 30.29 -1.62 0.89
CA HIS A 226 30.51 -1.29 -0.51
C HIS A 226 29.73 -0.04 -0.90
N THR A 227 28.44 0.04 -0.58
CA THR A 227 27.60 1.21 -0.89
C THR A 227 28.12 2.49 -0.24
N LEU A 228 28.57 2.42 1.02
CA LEU A 228 29.16 3.58 1.73
C LEU A 228 30.48 4.03 1.10
N LYS A 229 31.36 3.10 0.70
CA LYS A 229 32.61 3.43 0.00
C LYS A 229 32.37 4.02 -1.40
N THR A 230 31.34 3.56 -2.10
CA THR A 230 30.94 4.15 -3.39
C THR A 230 30.38 5.57 -3.19
N PHE A 231 29.66 5.80 -2.09
CA PHE A 231 29.13 7.12 -1.74
C PHE A 231 30.25 8.12 -1.40
N GLU A 232 31.26 7.70 -0.63
CA GLU A 232 32.43 8.55 -0.30
C GLU A 232 33.30 8.89 -1.53
N ARG A 233 33.33 8.03 -2.55
CA ARG A 233 34.08 8.28 -3.80
C ARG A 233 33.33 9.13 -4.83
N GLY A 234 32.03 9.37 -4.62
CA GLY A 234 31.16 10.11 -5.54
C GLY A 234 31.09 11.61 -5.27
N ILE A 235 31.82 12.12 -4.29
CA ILE A 235 31.92 13.56 -4.00
C ILE A 235 33.19 14.07 -4.71
N PRO A 236 33.11 14.69 -5.91
CA PRO A 236 34.24 15.41 -6.45
C PRO A 236 34.54 16.60 -5.54
N ASP A 237 35.80 16.69 -5.09
CA ASP A 237 36.32 17.86 -4.38
C ASP A 237 36.14 19.10 -5.26
N PHE A 238 35.26 20.01 -4.84
CA PHE A 238 35.18 21.38 -5.34
C PHE A 238 35.86 22.31 -4.34
#